data_AF-A0A7S4F215-F1
#
_entry.id   AF-A0A7S4F215-F1
#
_cell.length_a   1.000
_cell.length_b   1.000
_cell.length_c   1.000
_cell.angle_alpha   90.00
_cell.angle_beta   90.00
_cell.angle_gamma   90.00
#
_symmetry.space_group_name_H-M   'P 1'
#
loop_
_entity.id
_entity.type
_entity.pdbx_description
1 polymer ?
#
loop_
_entity_poly.entity_id
_entity_poly.type
_entity_poly.pdbx_seq_one_letter_code
_entity_poly.pdbx_strand_id
1 'polypeptide(L)'
;QRMCAARSAGWWVKLLYVRVSLATAVERNRRRPRQVPFEALARYEKLLDEAVRLETPYADEVEIFDNDVEDARLTKSNASIVHDPLDDVTAIWWWGTSASHPAKSCAVPENERGQPSHR
;
A
#
# COMPACT_ATOMS: atom_id res chain seq x y z
N GLN A 1 -11.73 -11.32 7.39
CA GLN A 1 -10.58 -10.93 6.56
C GLN A 1 -10.91 -11.14 5.08
N ARG A 2 -10.75 -10.10 4.24
CA ARG A 2 -11.09 -10.17 2.81
C ARG A 2 -9.99 -10.84 1.97
N MET A 3 -8.71 -10.62 2.30
CA MET A 3 -7.56 -11.24 1.62
C MET A 3 -7.54 -12.76 1.77
N CYS A 4 -7.76 -13.25 2.99
CA CYS A 4 -7.87 -14.69 3.26
C CYS A 4 -9.00 -15.34 2.45
N ALA A 5 -10.20 -14.71 2.43
CA ALA A 5 -11.33 -15.21 1.64
C ALA A 5 -11.02 -15.26 0.13
N ALA A 6 -10.32 -14.26 -0.40
CA ALA A 6 -9.88 -14.24 -1.80
C ALA A 6 -8.89 -15.38 -2.08
N ARG A 7 -7.89 -15.60 -1.22
CA ARG A 7 -6.95 -16.71 -1.37
C ARG A 7 -7.61 -18.08 -1.26
N SER A 8 -8.53 -18.25 -0.31
CA SER A 8 -9.30 -19.49 -0.17
C SER A 8 -10.17 -19.78 -1.40
N ALA A 9 -10.62 -18.74 -2.11
CA ALA A 9 -11.33 -18.87 -3.38
C ALA A 9 -10.40 -19.03 -4.60
N GLY A 10 -9.08 -19.19 -4.39
CA GLY A 10 -8.09 -19.44 -5.44
C GLY A 10 -7.57 -18.19 -6.16
N TRP A 11 -7.84 -16.99 -5.64
CA TRP A 11 -7.33 -15.75 -6.22
C TRP A 11 -5.91 -15.46 -5.72
N TRP A 12 -5.06 -14.95 -6.62
CA TRP A 12 -3.77 -14.37 -6.28
C TRP A 12 -3.98 -13.00 -5.64
N VAL A 13 -3.45 -12.78 -4.44
CA VAL A 13 -3.62 -11.54 -3.69
C VAL A 13 -2.31 -10.78 -3.62
N LYS A 14 -2.32 -9.58 -4.22
CA LYS A 14 -1.21 -8.62 -4.14
C LYS A 14 -1.57 -7.48 -3.18
N LEU A 15 -0.72 -7.24 -2.18
CA LEU A 15 -0.82 -6.09 -1.29
C LEU A 15 0.03 -4.96 -1.86
N LEU A 16 -0.64 -3.87 -2.23
CA LEU A 16 -0.01 -2.64 -2.70
C LEU A 16 -0.02 -1.60 -1.58
N TYR A 17 1.15 -1.20 -1.10
CA TYR A 17 1.27 -0.15 -0.08
C TYR A 17 2.03 1.05 -0.62
N VAL A 18 1.40 2.23 -0.62
CA VAL A 18 2.05 3.48 -1.00
C VAL A 18 2.36 4.26 0.28
N ARG A 19 3.65 4.32 0.62
CA ARG A 19 4.17 5.12 1.73
C ARG A 19 4.33 6.57 1.29
N VAL A 20 3.78 7.47 2.08
CA VAL A 20 3.90 8.92 1.90
C VAL A 20 4.18 9.51 3.28
N SER A 21 5.25 10.30 3.42
CA SER A 21 5.50 10.96 4.71
C SER A 21 4.37 11.92 5.08
N LEU A 22 4.18 12.13 6.38
CA LEU A 22 3.26 13.14 6.89
C LEU A 22 3.50 14.53 6.28
N ALA A 23 4.76 14.92 6.06
CA ALA A 23 5.10 16.21 5.47
C ALA A 23 4.55 16.33 4.04
N THR A 24 4.79 15.33 3.19
CA THR A 24 4.27 15.28 1.82
C THR A 24 2.74 15.22 1.81
N ALA A 25 2.14 14.44 2.72
CA ALA A 25 0.68 14.34 2.84
C ALA A 25 0.04 15.68 3.21
N VAL A 26 0.64 16.41 4.15
CA VAL A 26 0.18 17.75 4.57
C VAL A 26 0.29 18.75 3.43
N GLU A 27 1.41 18.76 2.71
CA GLU A 27 1.62 19.67 1.59
C GLU A 27 0.61 19.39 0.45
N ARG A 28 0.39 18.12 0.11
CA ARG A 28 -0.65 17.72 -0.86
C ARG A 28 -2.05 18.09 -0.38
N ASN A 29 -2.34 17.94 0.92
CA ASN A 29 -3.65 18.27 1.50
C ASN A 29 -3.96 19.77 1.43
N ARG A 30 -2.95 20.64 1.62
CA ARG A 30 -3.12 22.11 1.50
C ARG A 30 -3.61 22.56 0.13
N ARG A 31 -3.21 21.84 -0.93
CA ARG A 31 -3.57 22.13 -2.33
C ARG A 31 -4.95 21.58 -2.73
N ARG A 32 -5.58 20.74 -1.89
CA ARG A 32 -6.88 20.13 -2.21
C ARG A 32 -8.02 21.07 -1.84
N PRO A 33 -9.11 21.10 -2.64
CA PRO A 33 -10.30 21.88 -2.31
C PRO A 33 -10.99 21.37 -1.03
N ARG A 34 -10.88 20.06 -0.74
CA ARG A 34 -11.30 19.47 0.53
C ARG A 34 -10.07 19.10 1.35
N GLN A 35 -9.93 19.75 2.49
CA GLN A 35 -8.83 19.52 3.42
C GLN A 35 -9.23 18.55 4.53
N VAL A 36 -8.29 17.69 4.90
CA VAL A 36 -8.37 16.80 6.05
C VAL A 36 -7.59 17.44 7.22
N PRO A 37 -8.08 17.39 8.47
CA PRO A 37 -7.33 17.89 9.62
C PRO A 37 -5.98 17.20 9.79
N PHE A 38 -4.98 17.94 10.25
CA PHE A 38 -3.62 17.43 10.46
C PHE A 38 -3.59 16.19 11.37
N GLU A 39 -4.35 16.22 12.47
CA GLU A 39 -4.45 15.13 13.44
C GLU A 39 -4.93 13.82 12.80
N ALA A 40 -5.85 13.92 11.83
CA ALA A 40 -6.32 12.77 11.09
C ALA A 40 -5.24 12.21 10.17
N LEU A 41 -4.46 13.08 9.49
CA LEU A 41 -3.34 12.65 8.65
C LEU A 41 -2.24 11.94 9.47
N ALA A 42 -1.85 12.52 10.61
CA ALA A 42 -0.85 11.92 11.51
C ALA A 42 -1.32 10.58 12.10
N ARG A 43 -2.62 10.46 12.37
CA ARG A 43 -3.22 9.20 12.79
C ARG A 43 -3.22 8.15 11.66
N TYR A 44 -3.51 8.55 10.42
CA TYR A 44 -3.52 7.63 9.29
C TYR A 44 -2.16 7.03 9.01
N GLU A 45 -1.07 7.80 9.10
CA GLU A 45 0.30 7.30 8.93
C GLU A 45 0.57 6.08 9.84
N LYS A 46 0.27 6.21 11.14
CA LYS A 46 0.44 5.12 12.11
C LYS A 46 -0.48 3.93 11.85
N LEU A 47 -1.74 4.19 11.50
CA LEU A 47 -2.72 3.12 11.25
C LEU A 47 -2.40 2.33 9.98
N LEU A 48 -1.85 2.98 8.96
CA LEU A 48 -1.49 2.34 7.70
C LEU A 48 -0.30 1.40 7.86
N ASP A 49 0.75 1.83 8.54
CA ASP A 49 1.91 0.96 8.81
C ASP A 49 1.50 -0.30 9.59
N GLU A 50 0.65 -0.14 10.60
CA GLU A 50 0.15 -1.27 11.38
C GLU A 50 -0.77 -2.18 10.54
N ALA A 51 -1.65 -1.61 9.72
CA ALA A 51 -2.51 -2.37 8.82
C ALA A 51 -1.69 -3.20 7.83
N VAL A 52 -0.63 -2.63 7.25
CA VAL A 52 0.26 -3.34 6.31
C VAL A 52 0.97 -4.49 7.02
N ARG A 53 1.47 -4.26 8.24
CA ARG A 53 2.11 -5.31 9.05
C ARG A 53 1.15 -6.47 9.33
N LEU A 54 -0.10 -6.18 9.65
CA LEU A 54 -1.12 -7.18 9.95
C LEU A 54 -1.62 -7.92 8.70
N GLU A 55 -1.69 -7.25 7.54
CA GLU A 55 -2.23 -7.83 6.31
C GLU A 55 -1.16 -8.56 5.45
N THR A 56 0.13 -8.22 5.61
CA THR A 56 1.27 -8.83 4.89
C THR A 56 1.26 -10.37 4.87
N PRO A 57 0.99 -11.08 5.99
CA PRO A 57 0.97 -12.56 5.98
C PRO A 57 -0.12 -13.16 5.08
N TYR A 58 -1.15 -12.39 4.76
CA TYR A 58 -2.29 -12.84 3.96
C TYR A 58 -2.14 -12.51 2.48
N ALA A 59 -1.09 -11.81 2.07
CA ALA A 59 -0.78 -11.55 0.66
C ALA A 59 0.14 -12.62 0.08
N ASP A 60 -0.03 -12.94 -1.21
CA ASP A 60 0.91 -13.77 -1.95
C ASP A 60 2.11 -12.94 -2.43
N GLU A 61 1.88 -11.66 -2.71
CA GLU A 61 2.89 -10.69 -3.14
C GLU A 61 2.69 -9.36 -2.42
N VAL A 62 3.78 -8.70 -2.03
CA VAL A 62 3.75 -7.40 -1.36
C VAL A 62 4.65 -6.43 -2.12
N GLU A 63 4.07 -5.30 -2.51
CA GLU A 63 4.79 -4.22 -3.19
C GLU A 63 4.62 -2.92 -2.42
N ILE A 64 5.75 -2.32 -2.06
CA ILE A 64 5.80 -1.07 -1.28
C ILE A 64 6.42 0.02 -2.14
N PHE A 65 5.63 1.05 -2.42
CA PHE A 65 6.06 2.25 -3.14
C PHE A 65 6.29 3.38 -2.14
N ASP A 66 7.51 3.88 -2.06
CA ASP A 66 7.80 5.09 -1.29
C ASP A 66 7.71 6.32 -2.21
N ASN A 67 6.61 7.05 -2.10
CA ASN A 67 6.35 8.20 -2.94
C ASN A 67 7.43 9.29 -2.79
N ASP A 68 8.00 9.46 -1.59
CA ASP A 68 8.99 10.52 -1.37
C ASP A 68 10.32 10.20 -2.04
N VAL A 69 10.67 8.92 -2.11
CA VAL A 69 11.87 8.44 -2.83
C VAL A 69 11.63 8.41 -4.33
N GLU A 70 10.46 7.98 -4.79
CA GLU A 70 10.13 7.89 -6.22
C GLU A 70 9.97 9.28 -6.86
N ASP A 71 9.33 10.23 -6.19
CA ASP A 71 9.24 11.63 -6.66
C ASP A 71 10.66 12.23 -6.83
N ALA A 72 11.60 11.89 -5.94
CA ALA A 72 12.99 12.31 -6.03
C ALA A 72 13.78 11.61 -7.16
N ARG A 73 13.38 10.38 -7.55
CA ARG A 73 13.98 9.66 -8.68
C ARG A 73 13.50 10.20 -10.02
N LEU A 74 12.21 10.52 -10.13
CA LEU A 74 11.61 11.10 -11.34
C LEU A 74 12.16 12.50 -11.64
N THR A 75 12.36 13.33 -10.62
CA THR A 75 12.99 14.66 -10.81
C THR A 75 14.44 14.56 -11.27
N LYS A 76 15.21 13.57 -10.81
CA LYS A 76 16.61 13.35 -11.26
C LYS A 76 16.71 12.80 -12.67
N SER A 77 15.77 11.94 -13.08
CA SER A 77 15.73 11.37 -14.44
C SER A 77 15.21 12.38 -15.47
N ASN A 78 14.38 13.35 -15.06
CA ASN A 78 13.95 14.45 -15.92
C ASN A 78 14.95 15.62 -15.96
N ALA A 79 15.86 15.74 -14.98
CA ALA A 79 16.91 16.77 -14.98
C ALA A 79 17.96 16.60 -16.10
N SER A 80 18.02 15.44 -16.77
CA SER A 80 18.84 15.25 -17.98
C SER A 80 18.15 15.65 -19.29
N ILE A 81 16.90 16.11 -19.24
CA ILE A 81 16.14 16.57 -20.41
C ILE A 81 15.71 18.01 -20.13
N VAL A 82 16.60 18.99 -20.35
CA VAL A 82 16.22 20.40 -20.26
C VAL A 82 15.81 20.89 -21.65
N HIS A 83 14.51 21.13 -21.83
CA HIS A 83 13.83 22.27 -22.48
C HIS A 83 12.52 21.86 -23.16
N ASP A 84 11.37 22.16 -22.55
CA ASP A 84 10.41 23.14 -23.08
C ASP A 84 9.27 23.41 -22.07
N PRO A 85 8.71 24.62 -21.99
CA PRO A 85 7.56 24.91 -21.15
C PRO A 85 6.30 24.85 -22.00
N LEU A 86 5.62 23.71 -22.07
CA LEU A 86 4.16 23.59 -22.26
C LEU A 86 3.78 22.09 -22.29
N ASP A 87 2.58 21.80 -21.79
CA ASP A 87 1.79 20.56 -21.93
C ASP A 87 2.29 19.35 -21.09
N ASP A 88 1.73 19.06 -19.91
CA ASP A 88 0.34 18.73 -19.56
C ASP A 88 -0.13 17.37 -20.12
N VAL A 89 -0.69 16.57 -19.21
CA VAL A 89 -1.37 15.27 -19.40
C VAL A 89 -0.50 14.04 -19.77
N THR A 90 -0.17 13.22 -18.78
CA THR A 90 -0.09 11.75 -19.01
C THR A 90 -0.58 10.98 -17.78
N ALA A 91 -1.87 10.63 -17.83
CA ALA A 91 -2.47 9.65 -16.95
C ALA A 91 -1.93 8.26 -17.29
N ILE A 92 -1.18 7.64 -16.37
CA ILE A 92 -0.73 6.26 -16.53
C ILE A 92 -1.85 5.35 -16.00
N TRP A 93 -2.60 4.76 -16.92
CA TRP A 93 -3.48 3.61 -16.69
C TRP A 93 -2.78 2.38 -17.26
N TRP A 94 -2.58 1.34 -16.45
CA TRP A 94 -2.27 0.00 -16.94
C TRP A 94 -3.06 -1.05 -16.17
N TRP A 95 -3.72 -1.94 -16.91
CA TRP A 95 -4.57 -3.05 -16.47
C TRP A 95 -3.98 -4.36 -17.03
N GLY A 96 -3.94 -5.43 -16.23
CA GLY A 96 -3.62 -6.82 -16.64
C GLY A 96 -2.13 -7.15 -16.64
N THR A 97 -1.65 -8.34 -16.25
CA THR A 97 -2.13 -9.70 -16.58
C THR A 97 -1.85 -10.73 -15.48
N SER A 98 -2.77 -11.69 -15.34
CA SER A 98 -2.70 -12.85 -14.43
C SER A 98 -1.60 -13.86 -14.80
N ALA A 99 -0.81 -14.27 -13.81
CA ALA A 99 -0.04 -15.51 -13.83
C ALA A 99 -0.50 -16.41 -12.68
N SER A 100 -1.13 -17.54 -13.02
CA SER A 100 -1.60 -18.54 -12.07
C SER A 100 -0.41 -19.20 -11.36
N HIS A 101 -0.28 -18.93 -10.06
CA HIS A 101 0.69 -19.58 -9.18
C HIS A 101 -0.05 -20.42 -8.13
N PRO A 102 0.55 -21.53 -7.64
CA PRO A 102 -0.10 -22.39 -6.66
C PRO A 102 -0.30 -21.65 -5.33
N ALA A 103 -1.54 -21.69 -4.84
CA ALA A 103 -1.96 -21.05 -3.60
C ALA A 103 -1.20 -21.62 -2.40
N LYS A 104 -0.49 -20.77 -1.66
CA LYS A 104 0.00 -21.10 -0.31
C LYS A 104 -1.22 -21.17 0.62
N SER A 105 -1.35 -22.23 1.41
CA SER A 105 -2.47 -22.37 2.35
C SER A 105 -2.44 -21.25 3.39
N CYS A 106 -3.57 -20.58 3.59
CA CYS A 106 -3.80 -19.65 4.71
C CYS A 106 -3.99 -20.45 6.01
N ALA A 107 -2.95 -21.13 6.48
CA ALA A 107 -2.95 -21.70 7.81
C ALA A 107 -2.74 -20.55 8.80
N VAL A 108 -3.77 -20.27 9.60
CA VAL A 108 -3.68 -19.40 10.77
C VAL A 108 -2.65 -20.02 11.73
N PRO A 109 -1.66 -19.27 12.27
CA PRO A 109 -0.82 -19.81 13.32
C PRO A 109 -1.72 -20.16 14.51
N GLU A 110 -1.79 -21.45 14.79
CA GLU A 110 -2.56 -22.04 15.88
C GLU A 110 -1.86 -21.73 17.21
N ASN A 111 -1.98 -20.48 17.68
CA ASN A 111 -1.46 -20.11 18.98
C ASN A 111 -2.52 -20.38 20.06
N GLU A 112 -2.25 -21.43 20.84
CA GLU A 112 -2.67 -21.61 22.23
C GLU A 112 -4.18 -21.76 22.52
N ARG A 113 -4.67 -22.99 22.27
CA ARG A 113 -5.76 -23.58 23.05
C ARG A 113 -5.28 -23.81 24.50
N GLY A 114 -5.34 -22.76 25.32
CA GLY A 114 -5.27 -22.85 26.77
C GLY A 114 -6.50 -23.59 27.32
N GLN A 115 -6.24 -24.66 28.05
CA GLN A 115 -7.17 -25.67 28.55
C GLN A 115 -8.28 -25.13 29.47
N PRO A 116 -9.47 -25.77 29.52
CA PRO A 116 -10.45 -25.50 30.56
C PRO A 116 -9.94 -26.04 31.91
N SER A 117 -9.75 -25.16 32.89
CA SER A 117 -9.45 -25.55 34.27
C SER A 117 -10.72 -26.12 34.91
N HIS A 118 -10.73 -27.43 35.17
CA HIS A 118 -11.65 -28.03 36.12
C HIS A 118 -11.19 -27.71 37.55
N ARG A 119 -12.01 -26.95 38.29
CA ARG A 119 -12.24 -27.15 39.72
C ARG A 119 -13.47 -26.38 40.18
#